data_AF-A0A1S8S9T6-F1
#
_entry.id   AF-A0A1S8S9T6-F1
#
_cell.length_a   1.000
_cell.length_b   1.000
_cell.length_c   1.000
_cell.angle_alpha   90.00
_cell.angle_beta   90.00
_cell.angle_gamma   90.00
#
_symmetry.space_group_name_H-M   'P 1'
#
loop_
_entity.id
_entity.type
_entity.pdbx_description
1 polymer ?
#
loop_
_entity_poly.entity_id
_entity_poly.type
_entity_poly.pdbx_seq_one_letter_code
_entity_poly.pdbx_strand_id
1 'polypeptide(L)' 'MEFWKMCFDMKVIDADFLRQAVITDTNKFGDITANQFKQITGEDFIKVSTQ' A
#
# COMPACT_ATOMS: atom_id res chain seq x y z
N MET A 1 -6.97 6.04 -3.58
CA MET A 1 -6.59 4.92 -4.47
C MET A 1 -6.07 5.41 -5.82
N GLU A 2 -6.79 6.27 -6.55
CA GLU A 2 -6.37 6.73 -7.90
C GLU A 2 -4.99 7.40 -7.94
N PHE A 3 -4.71 8.31 -6.99
CA PHE A 3 -3.39 8.93 -6.85
C PHE A 3 -2.27 7.90 -6.70
N TRP A 4 -2.44 6.97 -5.76
CA TRP A 4 -1.47 5.91 -5.50
C TRP A 4 -1.27 4.95 -6.67
N LYS A 5 -2.36 4.62 -7.39
CA LYS A 5 -2.29 3.83 -8.61
C LYS A 5 -1.48 4.55 -9.69
N MET A 6 -1.74 5.84 -9.90
CA MET A 6 -0.98 6.66 -10.86
C MET A 6 0.51 6.70 -10.49
N CYS A 7 0.85 6.97 -9.23
CA CYS A 7 2.25 7.00 -8.78
C CYS A 7 2.96 5.65 -9.00
N PHE A 8 2.26 4.54 -8.74
CA PHE A 8 2.81 3.20 -8.95
C PHE A 8 2.95 2.86 -10.44
N ASP A 9 1.93 3.15 -11.27
CA ASP A 9 1.95 2.95 -12.73
C ASP A 9 3.09 3.77 -13.39
N MET A 10 3.30 5.00 -12.91
CA MET A 10 4.39 5.87 -13.35
C MET A 10 5.76 5.48 -12.78
N LYS A 11 5.82 4.44 -11.92
CA LYS A 11 7.03 4.00 -11.20
C LYS A 11 7.69 5.12 -10.38
N VAL A 12 6.89 6.09 -9.92
CA VAL A 12 7.34 7.15 -8.99
C VAL A 12 7.57 6.57 -7.61
N ILE A 13 6.80 5.54 -7.26
CA ILE A 13 6.90 4.79 -6.02
C ILE A 13 6.93 3.29 -6.33
N ASP A 14 7.48 2.53 -5.40
CA ASP A 14 7.50 1.07 -5.40
C ASP A 14 6.48 0.49 -4.41
N ALA A 15 6.38 -0.84 -4.38
CA ALA A 15 5.42 -1.53 -3.52
C ALA A 15 5.74 -1.34 -2.04
N ASP A 16 7.00 -1.25 -1.62
CA ASP A 16 7.35 -1.01 -0.22
C ASP A 16 6.98 0.39 0.24
N PHE A 17 7.16 1.40 -0.63
CA PHE A 17 6.66 2.74 -0.34
C PHE A 17 5.13 2.75 -0.23
N LEU A 18 4.44 2.07 -1.16
CA LEU A 18 2.99 1.99 -1.13
C LEU A 18 2.47 1.23 0.10
N ARG A 19 3.22 0.28 0.66
CA ARG A 19 2.88 -0.40 1.93
C ARG A 19 2.73 0.58 3.09
N GLN A 20 3.47 1.68 3.10
CA GLN A 20 3.34 2.71 4.15
C GLN A 20 2.03 3.49 4.04
N ALA A 21 1.44 3.58 2.85
CA ALA A 21 0.13 4.20 2.65
C ALA A 21 -1.04 3.26 3.01
N VAL A 22 -0.76 2.02 3.40
CA VAL A 22 -1.78 1.04 3.77
C VAL A 22 -2.27 1.24 5.19
N ILE A 23 -3.59 1.36 5.34
CA ILE A 23 -4.29 1.40 6.61
C ILE A 23 -4.11 0.06 7.32
N THR A 24 -3.56 0.11 8.52
CA THR A 24 -3.36 -1.03 9.41
C THR A 24 -3.72 -0.64 10.84
N ASP A 25 -3.75 -1.62 11.75
CA ASP A 25 -4.03 -1.37 13.17
C ASP A 25 -3.01 -0.41 13.81
N THR A 26 -1.77 -0.46 13.33
CA THR A 26 -0.68 0.43 13.76
C THR A 26 -0.62 1.73 12.94
N ASN A 27 -1.03 1.70 11.67
CA ASN A 27 -1.13 2.87 10.81
C ASN A 27 -2.59 3.20 10.45
N LYS A 28 -3.27 3.92 11.34
CA LYS A 28 -4.64 4.39 11.12
C LYS A 28 -4.75 5.58 10.18
N PHE A 29 -3.62 6.16 9.78
CA PHE A 29 -3.54 7.34 8.91
C PHE A 29 -3.19 6.98 7.45
N GLY A 30 -3.22 5.70 7.10
CA GLY A 30 -3.07 5.28 5.71
C GLY A 30 -4.19 5.82 4.81
N ASP A 31 -3.94 5.85 3.52
CA ASP A 31 -4.86 6.32 2.48
C ASP A 31 -5.56 5.18 1.73
N ILE A 32 -5.02 3.95 1.80
CA ILE A 32 -5.54 2.80 1.08
C ILE A 32 -5.65 1.58 1.98
N THR A 33 -6.56 0.67 1.69
CA THR A 33 -6.68 -0.61 2.42
C THR A 33 -5.73 -1.67 1.84
N ALA A 34 -5.48 -2.74 2.59
CA ALA A 34 -4.69 -3.89 2.11
C ALA A 34 -5.25 -4.50 0.81
N ASN A 35 -6.57 -4.47 0.63
CA ASN A 35 -7.20 -4.90 -0.62
C ASN A 35 -6.85 -3.97 -1.79
N GLN A 36 -6.89 -2.65 -1.56
CA GLN A 36 -6.52 -1.67 -2.59
C GLN A 36 -5.03 -1.72 -2.92
N PHE A 37 -4.17 -1.98 -1.93
CA PHE A 37 -2.75 -2.26 -2.17
C PHE A 37 -2.59 -3.40 -3.18
N LYS A 38 -3.24 -4.54 -2.92
CA LYS A 38 -3.22 -5.69 -3.83
C LYS A 38 -3.77 -5.37 -5.22
N GLN A 39 -4.79 -4.51 -5.32
CA GLN A 39 -5.30 -4.06 -6.62
C GLN A 39 -4.30 -3.18 -7.41
N ILE A 40 -3.45 -2.42 -6.72
CA ILE A 40 -2.46 -1.54 -7.35
C ILE A 40 -1.19 -2.32 -7.72
N THR A 41 -0.65 -3.10 -6.79
CA THR A 41 0.64 -3.78 -6.94
C THR A 41 0.53 -5.18 -7.51
N GLY A 42 -0.64 -5.83 -7.37
CA GLY A 42 -0.79 -7.26 -7.61
C GLY A 42 -0.24 -8.14 -6.49
N GLU A 43 0.36 -7.55 -5.45
CA GLU A 43 0.99 -8.27 -4.34
C GLU A 43 0.09 -8.31 -3.11
N ASP A 44 0.15 -9.42 -2.37
CA ASP A 44 -0.48 -9.51 -1.07
C ASP A 44 0.24 -8.62 -0.05
N PHE A 45 -0.53 -7.86 0.72
CA PHE A 45 0.01 -7.05 1.81
C PHE A 45 0.38 -7.95 2.99
N ILE A 46 1.66 -8.33 3.09
CA ILE A 46 2.18 -9.08 4.23
C ILE A 46 2.42 -8.11 5.38
N LYS A 47 1.55 -8.15 6.40
CA LYS A 47 1.83 -7.51 7.68
C LYS A 47 3.06 -8.18 8.30
N VAL A 48 4.16 -7.47 8.35
CA VAL A 48 5.28 -7.87 9.21
C VAL A 48 4.87 -7.52 10.64
N SER A 49 4.24 -8.47 11.31
CA SER A 49 4.05 -8.42 12.75
C SER A 49 5.44 -8.57 13.38
N THR A 50 6.05 -7.48 13.82
CA THR A 50 7.17 -7.55 14.76
C THR A 50 6.68 -8.27 16.01
N GLN A 51 7.14 -9.52 16.19
CA GLN A 51 7.02 -10.26 17.44
C GLN A 51 7.91 -9.63 18.51
#